data_AF-A0A1F7AKA6-F1
#
_entry.id   AF-A0A1F7AKA6-F1
#
_cell.length_a   1.000
_cell.length_b   1.000
_cell.length_c   1.000
_cell.angle_alpha   90.00
_cell.angle_beta   90.00
_cell.angle_gamma   90.00
#
_symmetry.space_group_name_H-M   'P 1'
#
loop_
_entity.id
_entity.type
_entity.pdbx_description
1 polymer ?
#
loop_
_entity_poly.entity_id
_entity_poly.type
_entity_poly.pdbx_seq_one_letter_code
_entity_poly.pdbx_strand_id
1 'polypeptide(L)'
;MTKKSFQELYTGFIFGEGKRDKNFLTALIDLEKFKYHTSKWTFNYSNSSGGSAETILEKCHKESSPYAYDLILCFIDLDKLKEDFPKTWGTKKIEFEKKYENIQIIWQIDNAEDEYKKVLGEIGGKHRLNQEAKKQVDKFINSDFWKRILTPIKNKEKNLDERKKG
;
A
#
# COMPACT_ATOMS: atom_id res chain seq x y z
N MET A 1 -26.82 19.16 -16.87
CA MET A 1 -25.70 18.20 -16.94
C MET A 1 -24.41 18.95 -16.70
N THR A 2 -23.87 18.86 -15.49
CA THR A 2 -22.60 19.51 -15.12
C THR A 2 -21.45 18.83 -15.86
N LYS A 3 -20.67 19.61 -16.61
CA LYS A 3 -19.37 19.19 -17.16
C LYS A 3 -18.54 18.68 -15.98
N LYS A 4 -18.36 17.36 -15.86
CA LYS A 4 -17.26 16.82 -15.05
C LYS A 4 -15.99 17.29 -15.73
N SER A 5 -15.33 18.31 -15.18
CA SER A 5 -13.94 18.59 -15.54
C SER A 5 -13.17 17.29 -15.38
N PHE A 6 -12.44 16.86 -16.41
CA PHE A 6 -11.48 15.77 -16.28
C PHE A 6 -10.45 16.23 -15.25
N GLN A 7 -10.63 15.80 -14.00
CA GLN A 7 -9.63 16.00 -12.98
C GLN A 7 -8.52 15.02 -13.33
N GLU A 8 -7.36 15.51 -13.76
CA GLU A 8 -6.20 14.67 -14.00
C GLU A 8 -5.87 13.92 -12.70
N LEU A 9 -6.17 12.63 -12.68
CA LEU A 9 -5.89 11.78 -11.54
C LEU A 9 -4.40 11.42 -11.55
N TYR A 10 -3.78 11.52 -10.38
CA TYR A 10 -2.45 10.96 -10.13
C TYR A 10 -2.49 9.44 -10.25
N THR A 11 -1.38 8.85 -10.65
CA THR A 11 -1.26 7.42 -10.90
C THR A 11 -0.37 6.77 -9.84
N GLY A 12 -0.89 5.73 -9.19
CA GLY A 12 -0.15 4.95 -8.21
C GLY A 12 0.00 3.50 -8.64
N PHE A 13 1.14 2.89 -8.34
CA PHE A 13 1.33 1.46 -8.43
C PHE A 13 1.51 0.87 -7.04
N ILE A 14 0.78 -0.18 -6.74
CA ILE A 14 0.84 -0.89 -5.48
C ILE A 14 1.24 -2.33 -5.76
N PHE A 15 2.30 -2.78 -5.08
CA PHE A 15 2.87 -4.11 -5.23
C PHE A 15 2.92 -4.84 -3.88
N GLY A 16 2.45 -6.08 -3.84
CA GLY A 16 2.50 -6.93 -2.64
C GLY A 16 3.30 -8.23 -2.80
N GLU A 17 3.70 -8.81 -1.67
CA GLU A 17 4.44 -10.08 -1.57
C GLU A 17 3.54 -11.32 -1.80
N GLY A 18 2.22 -11.17 -1.81
CA GLY A 18 1.34 -12.32 -1.98
C GLY A 18 -0.06 -11.99 -2.48
N LYS A 19 -0.78 -13.08 -2.80
CA LYS A 19 -2.20 -13.00 -3.15
C LYS A 19 -3.04 -12.42 -1.99
N ARG A 20 -2.62 -12.66 -0.74
CA ARG A 20 -3.27 -12.08 0.46
C ARG A 20 -3.10 -10.57 0.50
N ASP A 21 -1.91 -10.04 0.26
CA ASP A 21 -1.68 -8.60 0.17
C ASP A 21 -2.52 -7.98 -0.93
N LYS A 22 -2.53 -8.59 -2.12
CA LYS A 22 -3.37 -8.12 -3.23
C LYS A 22 -4.84 -8.03 -2.83
N ASN A 23 -5.38 -9.06 -2.20
CA ASN A 23 -6.77 -9.07 -1.74
C ASN A 23 -7.02 -8.00 -0.67
N PHE A 24 -6.11 -7.86 0.31
CA PHE A 24 -6.19 -6.83 1.34
C PHE A 24 -6.17 -5.43 0.73
N LEU A 25 -5.21 -5.15 -0.15
CA LEU A 25 -5.06 -3.87 -0.81
C LEU A 25 -6.25 -3.54 -1.71
N THR A 26 -6.85 -4.55 -2.35
CA THR A 26 -8.10 -4.40 -3.10
C THR A 26 -9.27 -4.06 -2.17
N ALA A 27 -9.39 -4.71 -1.00
CA ALA A 27 -10.42 -4.37 -0.03
C ALA A 27 -10.20 -2.99 0.61
N LEU A 28 -8.94 -2.63 0.86
CA LEU A 28 -8.52 -1.35 1.42
C LEU A 28 -9.02 -0.19 0.57
N ILE A 29 -8.86 -0.30 -0.75
CA ILE A 29 -9.29 0.77 -1.66
C ILE A 29 -10.79 0.88 -1.78
N ASP A 30 -11.51 -0.18 -1.46
CA ASP A 30 -12.95 -0.13 -1.47
C ASP A 30 -13.55 0.56 -0.24
N LEU A 31 -12.76 0.70 0.84
CA LEU A 31 -13.16 1.45 2.03
C LEU A 31 -13.42 2.92 1.66
N GLU A 32 -14.60 3.43 2.01
CA GLU A 32 -15.01 4.82 1.75
C GLU A 32 -13.99 5.83 2.28
N LYS A 33 -13.41 5.57 3.46
CA LYS A 33 -12.40 6.45 4.04
C LYS A 33 -11.11 6.46 3.23
N PHE A 34 -10.71 5.33 2.64
CA PHE A 34 -9.56 5.30 1.73
C PHE A 34 -9.85 6.08 0.46
N LYS A 35 -11.02 5.87 -0.15
CA LYS A 35 -11.48 6.63 -1.33
C LYS A 35 -11.51 8.14 -1.06
N TYR A 36 -11.97 8.55 0.12
CA TYR A 36 -11.94 9.94 0.56
C TYR A 36 -10.52 10.51 0.62
N HIS A 37 -9.59 9.78 1.23
CA HIS A 37 -8.20 10.22 1.33
C HIS A 37 -7.39 10.10 0.03
N THR A 38 -7.89 9.38 -0.97
CA THR A 38 -7.18 9.12 -2.22
C THR A 38 -7.98 9.50 -3.46
N SER A 39 -8.94 10.42 -3.33
CA SER A 39 -9.89 10.76 -4.40
C SER A 39 -9.24 11.34 -5.68
N LYS A 40 -7.99 11.80 -5.58
CA LYS A 40 -7.18 12.29 -6.71
C LYS A 40 -6.33 11.21 -7.36
N TRP A 41 -6.39 9.96 -6.89
CA TRP A 41 -5.51 8.89 -7.32
C TRP A 41 -6.27 7.79 -8.08
N THR A 42 -5.58 7.19 -9.04
CA THR A 42 -5.94 5.90 -9.64
C THR A 42 -4.81 4.93 -9.37
N PHE A 43 -5.12 3.74 -8.83
CA PHE A 43 -4.12 2.76 -8.47
C PHE A 43 -4.19 1.51 -9.33
N ASN A 44 -3.02 1.04 -9.76
CA ASN A 44 -2.82 -0.27 -10.37
C ASN A 44 -2.17 -1.22 -9.36
N TYR A 45 -2.49 -2.51 -9.46
CA TYR A 45 -2.08 -3.52 -8.49
C TYR A 45 -1.37 -4.68 -9.16
N SER A 46 -0.28 -5.12 -8.55
CA SER A 46 0.35 -6.40 -8.86
C SER A 46 0.89 -7.06 -7.60
N ASN A 47 1.39 -8.27 -7.74
CA ASN A 47 1.97 -9.03 -6.65
C ASN A 47 2.94 -10.08 -7.16
N SER A 48 3.90 -10.48 -6.34
CA SER A 48 4.79 -11.61 -6.63
C SER A 48 4.61 -12.68 -5.59
N SER A 49 4.27 -13.92 -5.95
CA SER A 49 4.26 -15.02 -4.98
C SER A 49 5.66 -15.44 -4.57
N GLY A 50 6.02 -15.20 -3.31
CA GLY A 50 7.24 -15.72 -2.68
C GLY A 50 8.55 -15.12 -3.22
N GLY A 51 9.61 -15.33 -2.45
CA GLY A 51 10.95 -14.81 -2.73
C GLY A 51 11.56 -14.14 -1.50
N SER A 52 12.80 -13.71 -1.62
CA SER A 52 13.42 -12.81 -0.65
C SER A 52 12.87 -11.39 -0.79
N ALA A 53 13.07 -10.54 0.23
CA ALA A 53 12.75 -9.11 0.16
C ALA A 53 13.34 -8.43 -1.08
N GLU A 54 14.57 -8.80 -1.46
CA GLU A 54 15.23 -8.29 -2.68
C GLU A 54 14.50 -8.73 -3.95
N THR A 55 14.11 -10.00 -4.04
CA THR A 55 13.39 -10.54 -5.20
C THR A 55 12.06 -9.82 -5.41
N ILE A 56 11.35 -9.51 -4.32
CA ILE A 56 10.07 -8.79 -4.36
C ILE A 56 10.28 -7.36 -4.87
N LEU A 57 11.31 -6.67 -4.37
CA LEU A 57 11.68 -5.32 -4.84
C LEU A 57 12.06 -5.29 -6.31
N GLU A 58 12.87 -6.24 -6.76
CA GLU A 58 13.28 -6.34 -8.17
C GLU A 58 12.09 -6.54 -9.09
N LYS A 59 11.12 -7.38 -8.70
CA LYS A 59 9.89 -7.58 -9.46
C LYS A 59 9.01 -6.32 -9.45
N CYS A 60 8.82 -5.69 -8.30
CA CYS A 60 8.10 -4.41 -8.20
C CYS A 60 8.73 -3.36 -9.12
N HIS A 61 10.06 -3.23 -9.11
CA HIS A 61 10.79 -2.31 -9.97
C HIS A 61 10.60 -2.64 -11.45
N LYS A 62 10.79 -3.91 -11.83
CA LYS A 62 10.66 -4.36 -13.22
C LYS A 62 9.26 -4.17 -13.79
N GLU A 63 8.23 -4.38 -12.98
CA GLU A 63 6.84 -4.23 -13.42
C GLU A 63 6.39 -2.77 -13.47
N SER A 64 6.94 -1.91 -12.60
CA SER A 64 6.61 -0.49 -12.59
C SER A 64 7.43 0.34 -13.58
N SER A 65 8.67 -0.06 -13.90
CA SER A 65 9.59 0.72 -14.72
C SER A 65 9.11 1.08 -16.14
N PRO A 66 8.28 0.28 -16.84
CA PRO A 66 7.75 0.67 -18.15
C PRO A 66 6.71 1.79 -18.08
N TYR A 67 6.25 2.15 -16.87
CA TYR A 67 5.15 3.08 -16.65
C TYR A 67 5.63 4.30 -15.85
N ALA A 68 5.10 5.47 -16.21
CA ALA A 68 5.40 6.72 -15.50
C ALA A 68 4.45 6.95 -14.32
N TYR A 69 4.42 6.01 -13.36
CA TYR A 69 3.61 6.17 -12.15
C TYR A 69 4.10 7.35 -11.30
N ASP A 70 3.16 8.14 -10.77
CA ASP A 70 3.50 9.23 -9.84
C ASP A 70 4.02 8.69 -8.51
N LEU A 71 3.49 7.54 -8.05
CA LEU A 71 3.88 6.89 -6.80
C LEU A 71 3.95 5.39 -6.97
N ILE A 72 5.00 4.76 -6.44
CA ILE A 72 5.10 3.30 -6.34
C ILE A 72 5.19 2.94 -4.86
N LEU A 73 4.27 2.09 -4.38
CA LEU A 73 4.27 1.52 -3.03
C LEU A 73 4.57 0.02 -3.15
N CYS A 74 5.65 -0.44 -2.51
CA CYS A 74 6.00 -1.87 -2.47
C CYS A 74 5.90 -2.37 -1.03
N PHE A 75 5.00 -3.33 -0.78
CA PHE A 75 4.76 -3.92 0.52
C PHE A 75 5.63 -5.17 0.68
N ILE A 76 6.39 -5.21 1.78
CA ILE A 76 7.32 -6.29 2.09
C ILE A 76 7.23 -6.63 3.56
N ASP A 77 7.15 -7.91 3.89
CA ASP A 77 7.18 -8.36 5.27
C ASP A 77 8.56 -8.10 5.87
N LEU A 78 8.59 -7.32 6.97
CA LEU A 78 9.84 -7.03 7.66
C LEU A 78 10.47 -8.31 8.22
N ASP A 79 9.64 -9.28 8.59
CA ASP A 79 10.14 -10.58 9.07
C ASP A 79 10.78 -11.37 7.96
N LYS A 80 10.31 -11.25 6.71
CA LYS A 80 11.02 -11.79 5.54
C LYS A 80 12.42 -11.21 5.41
N LEU A 81 12.57 -9.89 5.58
CA LEU A 81 13.89 -9.25 5.58
C LEU A 81 14.78 -9.76 6.72
N LYS A 82 14.21 -9.95 7.92
CA LYS A 82 14.94 -10.50 9.07
C LYS A 82 15.33 -11.96 8.84
N GLU A 83 14.49 -12.75 8.20
CA GLU A 83 14.80 -14.14 7.82
C GLU A 83 15.95 -14.19 6.81
N ASP A 84 15.89 -13.35 5.77
CA ASP A 84 16.89 -13.29 4.71
C ASP A 84 18.24 -12.76 5.26
N PHE A 85 18.20 -11.83 6.23
CA PHE A 85 19.38 -11.13 6.75
C PHE A 85 19.37 -10.99 8.30
N PRO A 86 19.40 -12.08 9.07
CA PRO A 86 19.11 -12.06 10.51
C PRO A 86 20.03 -11.17 11.35
N LYS A 87 21.27 -10.97 10.92
CA LYS A 87 22.26 -10.14 11.62
C LYS A 87 22.43 -8.74 11.04
N THR A 88 21.95 -8.50 9.81
CA THR A 88 22.24 -7.29 9.03
C THR A 88 21.00 -6.65 8.41
N TRP A 89 19.79 -7.11 8.79
CA TRP A 89 18.52 -6.63 8.25
C TRP A 89 18.36 -5.11 8.35
N GLY A 90 18.84 -4.48 9.44
CA GLY A 90 18.76 -3.02 9.61
C GLY A 90 19.58 -2.26 8.57
N THR A 91 20.79 -2.75 8.28
CA THR A 91 21.64 -2.19 7.20
C THR A 91 21.02 -2.47 5.83
N LYS A 92 20.54 -3.69 5.61
CA LYS A 92 19.91 -4.10 4.34
C LYS A 92 18.65 -3.31 4.02
N LYS A 93 17.84 -3.01 5.04
CA LYS A 93 16.68 -2.12 4.93
C LYS A 93 17.07 -0.77 4.34
N ILE A 94 18.10 -0.14 4.89
CA ILE A 94 18.60 1.17 4.43
C ILE A 94 19.20 1.05 3.02
N GLU A 95 19.94 -0.02 2.74
CA GLU A 95 20.48 -0.28 1.39
C GLU A 95 19.37 -0.38 0.35
N PHE A 96 18.29 -1.11 0.65
CA PHE A 96 17.15 -1.25 -0.26
C PHE A 96 16.39 0.06 -0.45
N GLU A 97 16.14 0.81 0.61
CA GLU A 97 15.50 2.13 0.54
C GLU A 97 16.30 3.13 -0.32
N LYS A 98 17.64 3.00 -0.33
CA LYS A 98 18.52 3.80 -1.19
C LYS A 98 18.57 3.27 -2.63
N LYS A 99 18.70 1.95 -2.81
CA LYS A 99 18.80 1.29 -4.13
C LYS A 99 17.54 1.51 -4.97
N TYR A 100 16.38 1.53 -4.33
CA TYR A 100 15.08 1.72 -4.97
C TYR A 100 14.43 3.04 -4.53
N GLU A 101 15.16 4.16 -4.64
CA GLU A 101 14.69 5.47 -4.18
C GLU A 101 13.37 5.95 -4.82
N ASN A 102 13.04 5.43 -6.00
CA ASN A 102 11.79 5.71 -6.72
C ASN A 102 10.60 4.88 -6.22
N ILE A 103 10.85 3.91 -5.32
CA ILE A 103 9.86 3.02 -4.72
C ILE A 103 9.74 3.35 -3.24
N GLN A 104 8.53 3.69 -2.80
CA GLN A 104 8.26 3.78 -1.37
C GLN A 104 8.05 2.36 -0.83
N ILE A 105 9.03 1.86 -0.09
CA ILE A 105 8.93 0.56 0.58
C ILE A 105 8.07 0.72 1.84
N ILE A 106 7.03 -0.10 1.94
CA ILE A 106 6.15 -0.22 3.10
C ILE A 106 6.50 -1.52 3.83
N TRP A 107 7.35 -1.40 4.84
CA TRP A 107 7.69 -2.52 5.72
C TRP A 107 6.50 -2.89 6.61
N GLN A 108 5.93 -4.06 6.33
CA GLN A 108 4.87 -4.66 7.13
C GLN A 108 5.52 -5.21 8.41
N ILE A 109 5.07 -4.73 9.58
CA ILE A 109 5.52 -5.23 10.88
C ILE A 109 4.54 -6.32 11.32
N ASP A 110 5.02 -7.27 12.13
CA ASP A 110 4.24 -8.24 12.91
C ASP A 110 2.79 -7.78 13.18
N ASN A 111 1.83 -8.66 12.89
CA ASN A 111 0.37 -8.46 12.87
C ASN A 111 -0.24 -7.87 11.60
N ALA A 112 0.51 -7.64 10.52
CA ALA A 112 -0.08 -7.28 9.23
C ALA A 112 -1.14 -8.29 8.79
N GLU A 113 -0.87 -9.60 8.91
CA GLU A 113 -1.87 -10.66 8.66
C GLU A 113 -3.10 -10.56 9.55
N ASP A 114 -2.95 -10.18 10.82
CA ASP A 114 -4.08 -10.03 11.74
C ASP A 114 -4.88 -8.77 11.42
N GLU A 115 -4.24 -7.69 10.99
CA GLU A 115 -4.93 -6.52 10.43
C GLU A 115 -5.63 -6.87 9.12
N TYR A 116 -5.03 -7.70 8.27
CA TYR A 116 -5.67 -8.19 7.05
C TYR A 116 -6.86 -9.06 7.35
N LYS A 117 -6.76 -9.98 8.31
CA LYS A 117 -7.90 -10.80 8.76
C LYS A 117 -9.01 -9.95 9.36
N LYS A 118 -8.68 -8.93 10.16
CA LYS A 118 -9.67 -8.00 10.73
C LYS A 118 -10.45 -7.24 9.66
N VAL A 119 -9.79 -6.84 8.57
CA VAL A 119 -10.44 -6.10 7.47
C VAL A 119 -11.12 -7.04 6.47
N LEU A 120 -10.49 -8.17 6.10
CA LEU A 120 -10.97 -9.10 5.07
C LEU A 120 -11.94 -10.17 5.57
N GLY A 121 -11.76 -10.66 6.80
CA GLY A 121 -12.48 -11.83 7.34
C GLY A 121 -13.96 -11.56 7.64
N GLU A 122 -14.37 -10.30 7.77
CA GLU A 122 -15.73 -9.93 8.18
C GLU A 122 -16.58 -9.33 7.05
N ILE A 123 -16.05 -9.25 5.82
CA ILE A 123 -16.80 -8.85 4.61
C ILE A 123 -17.79 -9.97 4.16
N GLY A 124 -17.78 -11.14 4.83
CA GLY A 124 -18.77 -12.21 4.68
C GLY A 124 -20.02 -12.00 5.56
N GLY A 125 -21.20 -11.94 4.95
CA GLY A 125 -22.42 -11.34 5.52
C GLY A 125 -23.07 -11.97 6.78
N LYS A 126 -23.57 -11.09 7.66
CA LYS A 126 -24.84 -11.10 8.43
C LYS A 126 -24.89 -9.78 9.24
N HIS A 127 -26.07 -9.24 9.52
CA HIS A 127 -26.24 -7.87 10.05
C HIS A 127 -25.50 -7.55 11.38
N ARG A 128 -25.18 -8.56 12.21
CA ARG A 128 -24.32 -8.45 13.40
C ARG A 128 -22.82 -8.43 13.07
N LEU A 129 -22.38 -9.18 12.05
CA LEU A 129 -21.01 -9.16 11.53
C LEU A 129 -20.67 -7.76 10.98
N ASN A 130 -21.64 -7.04 10.44
CA ASN A 130 -21.44 -5.66 9.95
C ASN A 130 -21.07 -4.64 11.04
N GLN A 131 -21.51 -4.80 12.30
CA GLN A 131 -21.14 -3.86 13.36
C GLN A 131 -19.74 -4.16 13.92
N GLU A 132 -19.40 -5.43 14.05
CA GLU A 132 -18.04 -5.86 14.41
C GLU A 132 -17.06 -5.43 13.32
N ALA A 133 -17.41 -5.65 12.04
CA ALA A 133 -16.62 -5.24 10.88
C ALA A 133 -16.38 -3.74 10.87
N LYS A 134 -17.41 -2.94 11.15
CA LYS A 134 -17.27 -1.49 11.28
C LYS A 134 -16.30 -1.10 12.39
N LYS A 135 -16.39 -1.72 13.58
CA LYS A 135 -15.45 -1.44 14.68
C LYS A 135 -14.01 -1.84 14.33
N GLN A 136 -13.82 -2.94 13.61
CA GLN A 136 -12.49 -3.39 13.20
C GLN A 136 -11.89 -2.50 12.11
N VAL A 137 -12.70 -2.09 11.12
CA VAL A 137 -12.33 -1.06 10.14
C VAL A 137 -11.98 0.24 10.87
N ASP A 138 -12.76 0.65 11.86
CA ASP A 138 -12.49 1.85 12.66
C ASP A 138 -11.19 1.76 13.46
N LYS A 139 -10.85 0.59 14.00
CA LYS A 139 -9.54 0.38 14.63
C LYS A 139 -8.42 0.45 13.60
N PHE A 140 -8.61 -0.20 12.45
CA PHE A 140 -7.63 -0.25 11.38
C PHE A 140 -7.33 1.14 10.80
N ILE A 141 -8.33 1.96 10.46
CA ILE A 141 -8.13 3.32 9.94
C ILE A 141 -7.49 4.30 10.94
N ASN A 142 -7.38 3.90 12.21
CA ASN A 142 -6.70 4.64 13.27
C ASN A 142 -5.35 3.99 13.67
N SER A 143 -4.98 2.87 13.04
CA SER A 143 -3.72 2.16 13.29
C SER A 143 -2.52 2.92 12.72
N ASP A 144 -1.33 2.56 13.20
CA ASP A 144 -0.09 3.08 12.62
C ASP A 144 0.21 2.49 11.25
N PHE A 145 -0.27 1.28 10.96
CA PHE A 145 -0.11 0.69 9.65
C PHE A 145 -0.90 1.46 8.57
N TRP A 146 -2.13 1.87 8.87
CA TRP A 146 -2.89 2.78 8.02
C TRP A 146 -2.15 4.11 7.75
N LYS A 147 -1.58 4.73 8.80
CA LYS A 147 -0.80 5.97 8.64
C LYS A 147 0.42 5.76 7.75
N ARG A 148 1.11 4.61 7.83
CA ARG A 148 2.25 4.29 6.97
C ARG A 148 1.88 4.16 5.51
N ILE A 149 0.66 3.72 5.21
CA ILE A 149 0.13 3.67 3.83
C ILE A 149 -0.27 5.07 3.35
N LEU A 150 -1.07 5.79 4.14
CA LEU A 150 -1.61 7.09 3.71
C LEU A 150 -0.57 8.21 3.66
N THR A 151 0.42 8.21 4.56
CA THR A 151 1.37 9.33 4.68
C THR A 151 2.17 9.53 3.39
N PRO A 152 2.78 8.49 2.77
CA PRO A 152 3.44 8.65 1.49
C PRO A 152 2.51 9.16 0.37
N ILE A 153 1.27 8.66 0.33
CA ILE A 153 0.28 9.10 -0.66
C ILE A 153 -0.02 10.59 -0.49
N LYS A 154 -0.31 11.03 0.75
CA LYS A 154 -0.62 12.44 1.04
C LYS A 154 0.56 13.38 0.83
N ASN A 155 1.76 12.97 1.21
CA ASN A 155 2.96 13.76 0.96
C ASN A 155 3.21 13.91 -0.54
N LYS A 156 3.06 12.83 -1.31
CA LYS A 156 3.24 12.88 -2.76
C LYS A 156 2.16 13.72 -3.44
N GLU A 157 0.90 13.58 -3.02
CA GLU A 157 -0.23 14.40 -3.49
C GLU A 157 0.04 15.89 -3.30
N LYS A 158 0.46 16.28 -2.08
CA LYS A 158 0.82 17.67 -1.78
C LYS A 158 1.94 18.18 -2.70
N ASN A 159 3.01 17.41 -2.87
CA ASN A 159 4.13 17.78 -3.71
C ASN A 159 3.72 17.96 -5.19
N LEU A 160 2.82 17.12 -5.69
CA LEU A 160 2.31 17.21 -7.06
C LEU A 160 1.34 18.38 -7.24
N ASP A 161 0.48 18.63 -6.25
CA ASP A 161 -0.43 19.79 -6.23
C ASP A 161 0.38 21.11 -6.25
N GLU A 162 1.47 21.19 -5.49
CA GLU A 162 2.35 22.37 -5.46
C GLU A 162 3.05 22.60 -6.81
N ARG A 163 3.54 21.53 -7.45
CA ARG A 163 4.15 21.61 -8.80
C ARG A 163 3.19 22.02 -9.90
N LYS A 164 1.89 21.74 -9.76
CA LYS A 164 0.87 22.16 -10.75
C LYS A 164 0.45 23.63 -10.57
N LYS A 165 0.77 24.26 -9.45
CA LYS A 165 0.41 25.65 -9.14
C LYS A 165 1.51 26.66 -9.44
N GLY A 166 2.76 26.21 -9.60
CA GLY A 166 3.89 27.02 -10.05
C GLY A 166 4.12 26.87 -11.54
#